data_AF-A0AA40CG25-F1
#
_entry.id   AF-A0AA40CG25-F1
#
_cell.length_a   1.000
_cell.length_b   1.000
_cell.length_c   1.000
_cell.angle_alpha   90.00
_cell.angle_beta   90.00
_cell.angle_gamma   90.00
#
_symmetry.space_group_name_H-M   'P 1'
#
loop_
_entity.id
_entity.type
_entity.pdbx_description
1 polymer ?
#
loop_
_entity_poly.entity_id
_entity_poly.type
_entity_poly.pdbx_seq_one_letter_code
_entity_poly.pdbx_strand_id
1 'polypeptide(L)'
;MATSHSNTTTSDNANNHNRTTNPPSPSPSPSPSGPASHNQFIKDPVAHFRSIPWCAALLNDPAAQDLVVPDRRPLSTGEGNFSRRIISSAMTIRASIRFSRRLKPIVESSANKGKMHRNDKPPLTASKPLLSGGGPANGEHPEKPFYLFNALLDLGENLSSYAGTLHGGVCALLLDEVMGTAANAQTEGYGAYTVQFNVDYKKPVKVFVRGAVEDRDGEFFGPLTL
;
A
#
# COMPACT_ATOMS: atom_id res chain seq x y z
N MET A 1 77.41 7.78 14.51
CA MET A 1 76.90 8.82 15.42
C MET A 1 75.70 8.19 16.11
N ALA A 2 75.66 7.94 17.42
CA ALA A 2 76.01 8.83 18.55
C ALA A 2 75.07 10.06 18.59
N THR A 3 74.28 10.31 19.64
CA THR A 3 74.23 9.65 20.97
C THR A 3 72.83 9.72 21.60
N SER A 4 72.70 9.12 22.79
CA SER A 4 71.59 9.27 23.74
C SER A 4 71.32 10.76 24.12
N HIS A 5 70.20 11.13 24.76
CA HIS A 5 69.94 10.88 26.19
C HIS A 5 68.47 10.62 26.53
N SER A 6 68.24 9.59 27.34
CA SER A 6 67.06 9.40 28.18
C SER A 6 67.34 9.91 29.60
N ASN A 7 66.36 10.50 30.28
CA ASN A 7 66.33 10.74 31.74
C ASN A 7 64.97 11.36 32.14
N THR A 8 64.30 11.03 33.25
CA THR A 8 64.49 9.92 34.22
C THR A 8 63.17 9.70 35.01
N THR A 9 62.95 8.48 35.52
CA THR A 9 62.29 8.05 36.82
C THR A 9 61.17 8.91 37.46
N THR A 10 60.14 8.36 38.14
CA THR A 10 59.96 7.04 38.78
C THR A 10 58.47 6.77 39.05
N SER A 11 58.14 5.51 39.41
CA SER A 11 57.01 5.09 40.27
C SER A 11 55.55 5.44 39.86
N ASP A 12 54.53 4.58 40.08
CA ASP A 12 54.55 3.35 40.88
C ASP A 12 53.60 2.25 40.38
N ASN A 13 53.98 1.04 40.76
CA ASN A 13 53.25 -0.21 41.02
C ASN A 13 51.90 -0.60 40.35
N ALA A 14 51.76 -1.93 40.27
CA ALA A 14 50.60 -2.78 39.97
C ALA A 14 49.19 -2.22 40.34
N ASN A 15 48.10 -2.63 39.68
CA ASN A 15 47.82 -4.05 39.41
C ASN A 15 46.84 -4.37 38.27
N ASN A 16 46.98 -5.60 37.78
CA ASN A 16 46.07 -6.34 36.89
C ASN A 16 44.60 -6.29 37.35
N HIS A 17 43.66 -6.00 36.43
CA HIS A 17 42.33 -6.63 36.40
C HIS A 17 41.72 -6.61 34.98
N ASN A 18 41.38 -7.78 34.46
CA ASN A 18 40.70 -7.96 33.17
C ASN A 18 39.20 -7.59 33.29
N ARG A 19 38.71 -6.62 32.50
CA ARG A 19 37.28 -6.26 32.49
C ARG A 19 36.76 -5.90 31.10
N THR A 20 36.42 -6.93 30.32
CA THR A 20 35.58 -6.79 29.13
C THR A 20 34.23 -6.16 29.48
N THR A 21 34.02 -4.91 29.05
CA THR A 21 32.72 -4.23 29.10
C THR A 21 32.39 -3.67 27.73
N ASN A 22 31.70 -4.48 26.92
CA ASN A 22 31.01 -3.95 25.75
C ASN A 22 29.98 -2.90 26.22
N PRO A 23 29.81 -1.78 25.50
CA PRO A 23 28.78 -0.81 25.85
C PRO A 23 27.39 -1.46 25.79
N PRO A 24 26.44 -1.03 26.64
CA PRO A 24 25.08 -1.56 26.59
C PRO A 24 24.47 -1.31 25.21
N SER A 25 23.89 -2.35 24.60
CA SER A 25 23.15 -2.21 23.35
C SER A 25 22.03 -1.18 23.54
N PRO A 26 21.79 -0.27 22.59
CA PRO A 26 20.70 0.69 22.70
C PRO A 26 19.38 -0.09 22.78
N SER A 27 18.62 0.14 23.85
CA SER A 27 17.31 -0.47 24.04
C SER A 27 16.44 -0.20 22.81
N PRO A 28 15.72 -1.21 22.27
CA PRO A 28 14.77 -0.94 21.20
C PRO A 28 13.75 0.08 21.73
N SER A 29 13.65 1.22 21.05
CA SER A 29 12.69 2.26 21.41
C SER A 29 11.28 1.68 21.42
N PRO A 30 10.41 2.09 22.36
CA PRO A 30 9.06 1.56 22.44
C PRO A 30 8.36 1.83 21.11
N SER A 31 8.02 0.76 20.39
CA SER A 31 7.27 0.86 19.15
C SER A 31 5.95 1.58 19.45
N PRO A 32 5.55 2.61 18.68
CA PRO A 32 4.29 3.30 18.90
C PRO A 32 3.16 2.28 18.95
N SER A 33 2.42 2.25 20.07
CA SER A 33 1.38 1.26 20.32
C SER A 33 0.14 1.56 19.50
N GLY A 34 0.21 1.25 18.21
CA GLY A 34 -0.94 1.23 17.32
C GLY A 34 -2.04 0.27 17.81
N PRO A 35 -3.25 0.35 17.23
CA PRO A 35 -4.36 -0.54 17.55
C PRO A 35 -3.95 -2.01 17.59
N ALA A 36 -4.45 -2.75 18.59
CA ALA A 36 -4.11 -4.17 18.79
C ALA A 36 -4.43 -5.06 17.57
N SER A 37 -5.36 -4.63 16.73
CA SER A 37 -5.74 -5.24 15.45
C SER A 37 -4.80 -4.89 14.28
N HIS A 38 -4.28 -3.66 14.21
CA HIS A 38 -3.42 -3.19 13.12
C HIS A 38 -2.47 -2.07 13.58
N ASN A 39 -1.17 -2.22 13.36
CA ASN A 39 -0.17 -1.20 13.76
C ASN A 39 -0.07 -0.01 12.77
N GLN A 40 -1.19 0.68 12.54
CA GLN A 40 -1.26 1.92 11.76
C GLN A 40 -1.27 3.15 12.68
N PHE A 41 -0.93 4.33 12.15
CA PHE A 41 -0.85 5.57 12.94
C PHE A 41 -2.25 6.10 13.31
N ILE A 42 -3.22 6.03 12.40
CA ILE A 42 -4.62 6.34 12.71
C ILE A 42 -5.26 5.18 13.47
N LYS A 43 -5.86 5.48 14.63
CA LYS A 43 -6.41 4.48 15.55
C LYS A 43 -7.62 3.71 15.01
N ASP A 44 -8.45 4.37 14.19
CA ASP A 44 -9.54 3.72 13.46
C ASP A 44 -9.57 4.25 12.02
N PRO A 45 -8.86 3.57 11.08
CA PRO A 45 -8.86 3.89 9.67
C PRO A 45 -10.26 3.83 9.04
N VAL A 46 -11.13 2.94 9.50
CA VAL A 46 -12.47 2.76 8.92
C VAL A 46 -13.37 3.94 9.28
N ALA A 47 -13.37 4.38 10.54
CA ALA A 47 -14.05 5.60 10.96
C ALA A 47 -13.43 6.86 10.35
N HIS A 48 -12.09 6.93 10.26
CA HIS A 48 -11.39 8.04 9.61
C HIS A 48 -11.82 8.20 8.15
N PHE A 49 -11.73 7.14 7.33
CA PHE A 49 -12.17 7.21 5.94
C PHE A 49 -13.70 7.38 5.82
N ARG A 50 -14.51 6.85 6.75
CA ARG A 50 -15.96 7.15 6.79
C ARG A 50 -16.30 8.59 7.18
N SER A 51 -15.40 9.36 7.77
CA SER A 51 -15.62 10.80 8.01
C SER A 51 -15.38 11.67 6.75
N ILE A 52 -14.69 11.13 5.75
CA ILE A 52 -14.42 11.79 4.46
C ILE A 52 -15.56 11.43 3.48
N PRO A 53 -16.41 12.38 3.02
CA PRO A 53 -17.67 12.04 2.34
C PRO A 53 -17.55 11.17 1.08
N TRP A 54 -16.52 11.37 0.25
CA TRP A 54 -16.31 10.57 -0.96
C TRP A 54 -15.77 9.17 -0.66
N CYS A 55 -14.93 9.03 0.35
CA CYS A 55 -14.48 7.74 0.88
C CYS A 55 -15.65 6.96 1.47
N ALA A 56 -16.48 7.62 2.31
CA ALA A 56 -17.70 7.04 2.87
C ALA A 56 -18.66 6.53 1.80
N ALA A 57 -18.81 7.27 0.69
CA ALA A 57 -19.64 6.85 -0.44
C ALA A 57 -19.08 5.62 -1.20
N LEU A 58 -17.76 5.40 -1.18
CA LEU A 58 -17.14 4.18 -1.73
C LEU A 58 -17.25 2.99 -0.77
N LEU A 59 -17.12 3.21 0.53
CA LEU A 59 -17.11 2.18 1.58
C LEU A 59 -18.51 1.72 2.03
N ASN A 60 -19.54 2.51 1.75
CA ASN A 60 -20.93 2.19 2.02
C ASN A 60 -21.69 1.79 0.73
N ASP A 61 -20.98 1.62 -0.39
CA ASP A 61 -21.52 1.06 -1.63
C ASP A 61 -21.73 -0.46 -1.45
N PRO A 62 -22.93 -1.03 -1.70
CA PRO A 62 -23.19 -2.46 -1.53
C PRO A 62 -22.34 -3.40 -2.41
N ALA A 63 -21.64 -2.87 -3.42
CA ALA A 63 -20.68 -3.62 -4.21
C ALA A 63 -19.25 -3.60 -3.64
N ALA A 64 -18.99 -2.89 -2.53
CA ALA A 64 -17.73 -2.97 -1.79
C ALA A 64 -17.72 -4.20 -0.88
N GLN A 65 -16.68 -5.01 -1.02
CA GLN A 65 -16.50 -6.31 -0.36
C GLN A 65 -15.09 -6.38 0.25
N ASP A 66 -14.85 -7.38 1.10
CA ASP A 66 -13.51 -7.68 1.67
C ASP A 66 -12.79 -6.46 2.27
N LEU A 67 -13.51 -5.65 3.06
CA LEU A 67 -12.94 -4.45 3.70
C LEU A 67 -11.92 -4.87 4.77
N VAL A 68 -10.63 -4.72 4.44
CA VAL A 68 -9.49 -5.09 5.26
C VAL A 68 -8.70 -3.85 5.68
N VAL A 69 -8.38 -3.77 6.97
CA VAL A 69 -7.37 -2.84 7.49
C VAL A 69 -6.03 -3.60 7.57
N PRO A 70 -5.11 -3.45 6.60
CA PRO A 70 -3.86 -4.21 6.59
C PRO A 70 -3.01 -3.94 7.83
N ASP A 71 -2.64 -4.99 8.55
CA ASP A 71 -1.74 -4.88 9.70
C ASP A 71 -0.32 -4.52 9.27
N ARG A 72 0.19 -3.41 9.82
CA ARG A 72 1.54 -2.91 9.57
C ARG A 72 2.52 -3.24 10.71
N ARG A 73 2.24 -4.25 11.56
CA ARG A 73 3.24 -4.74 12.53
C ARG A 73 4.47 -5.29 11.78
N PRO A 74 5.71 -4.89 12.11
CA PRO A 74 6.89 -5.49 11.51
C PRO A 74 7.03 -6.96 11.88
N LEU A 75 7.46 -7.79 10.92
CA LEU A 75 7.72 -9.21 11.13
C LEU A 75 9.19 -9.45 11.52
N SER A 76 9.46 -10.48 12.32
CA SER A 76 10.82 -10.87 12.73
C SER A 76 11.70 -11.32 11.56
N THR A 77 11.08 -11.89 10.52
CA THR A 77 11.71 -12.22 9.22
C THR A 77 12.15 -10.99 8.43
N GLY A 78 11.66 -9.80 8.80
CA GLY A 78 11.78 -8.58 8.01
C GLY A 78 10.93 -8.54 6.74
N GLU A 79 10.14 -9.58 6.48
CA GLU A 79 9.25 -9.67 5.32
C GLU A 79 8.24 -8.50 5.32
N GLY A 80 8.05 -7.89 4.14
CA GLY A 80 7.18 -6.73 3.98
C GLY A 80 7.62 -5.50 4.78
N ASN A 81 8.84 -5.43 5.35
CA ASN A 81 9.33 -4.28 6.12
C ASN A 81 9.20 -2.95 5.36
N PHE A 82 9.29 -2.97 4.03
CA PHE A 82 9.03 -1.78 3.24
C PHE A 82 7.60 -1.24 3.50
N SER A 83 6.58 -2.09 3.29
CA SER A 83 5.16 -1.77 3.53
C SER A 83 4.81 -1.63 5.02
N ARG A 84 5.49 -2.37 5.92
CA ARG A 84 5.20 -2.44 7.38
C ARG A 84 5.99 -1.44 8.24
N ARG A 85 7.12 -0.90 7.76
CA ARG A 85 7.92 0.13 8.46
C ARG A 85 8.08 1.40 7.62
N ILE A 86 8.71 1.29 6.45
CA ILE A 86 9.26 2.45 5.72
C ILE A 86 8.15 3.42 5.29
N ILE A 87 7.07 2.91 4.67
CA ILE A 87 5.93 3.73 4.26
C ILE A 87 4.80 3.79 5.30
N SER A 88 4.97 3.24 6.51
CA SER A 88 3.92 3.20 7.54
C SER A 88 4.28 4.07 8.75
N SER A 89 4.02 5.38 8.65
CA SER A 89 4.35 6.35 9.70
C SER A 89 3.44 7.59 9.70
N ALA A 90 3.56 8.42 10.74
CA ALA A 90 2.88 9.72 10.84
C ALA A 90 3.12 10.65 9.65
N MET A 91 4.29 10.53 8.99
CA MET A 91 4.71 11.42 7.90
C MET A 91 4.65 10.75 6.51
N THR A 92 4.42 9.43 6.46
CA THR A 92 4.26 8.66 5.21
C THR A 92 2.82 8.18 5.07
N ILE A 93 2.49 6.88 5.05
CA ILE A 93 1.08 6.44 5.07
C ILE A 93 0.61 6.35 6.53
N ARG A 94 -0.32 7.23 6.91
CA ARG A 94 -0.90 7.30 8.26
C ARG A 94 -2.01 6.26 8.47
N ALA A 95 -2.83 6.06 7.44
CA ALA A 95 -3.92 5.11 7.40
C ALA A 95 -3.99 4.42 6.03
N SER A 96 -4.37 3.14 6.03
CA SER A 96 -4.55 2.33 4.83
C SER A 96 -5.72 1.37 5.06
N ILE A 97 -6.69 1.37 4.16
CA ILE A 97 -7.70 0.30 4.07
C ILE A 97 -7.82 -0.17 2.63
N ARG A 98 -8.16 -1.45 2.46
CA ARG A 98 -8.34 -2.12 1.18
C ARG A 98 -9.76 -2.67 1.10
N PHE A 99 -10.32 -2.73 -0.10
CA PHE A 99 -11.60 -3.40 -0.35
C PHE A 99 -11.69 -3.85 -1.82
N SER A 100 -12.30 -5.00 -2.04
CA SER A 100 -12.63 -5.49 -3.38
C SER A 100 -13.95 -4.89 -3.86
N ARG A 101 -14.18 -4.92 -5.18
CA ARG A 101 -15.49 -4.71 -5.80
C ARG A 101 -15.58 -5.65 -7.00
N ARG A 102 -16.55 -6.57 -7.04
CA ARG A 102 -16.74 -7.39 -8.24
C ARG A 102 -17.11 -6.50 -9.44
N LEU A 103 -16.40 -6.67 -10.56
CA LEU A 103 -16.72 -5.99 -11.81
C LEU A 103 -18.04 -6.52 -12.37
N LYS A 104 -18.90 -5.62 -12.84
CA LYS A 104 -20.12 -6.04 -13.52
C LYS A 104 -19.79 -6.52 -14.93
N PRO A 105 -20.49 -7.55 -15.45
CA PRO A 105 -20.42 -7.92 -16.85
C PRO A 105 -20.63 -6.71 -17.76
N ILE A 106 -19.89 -6.67 -18.87
CA ILE A 106 -20.32 -5.85 -20.01
C ILE A 106 -21.54 -6.56 -20.60
N VAL A 107 -22.71 -6.25 -20.06
CA VAL A 107 -23.96 -6.48 -20.77
C VAL A 107 -23.94 -5.54 -21.95
N GLU A 108 -23.77 -6.08 -23.16
CA GLU A 108 -24.02 -5.30 -24.37
C GLU A 108 -25.42 -4.68 -24.26
N SER A 109 -25.50 -3.35 -24.20
CA SER A 109 -26.78 -2.67 -24.17
C SER A 109 -27.44 -2.78 -25.55
N SER A 110 -28.14 -3.91 -25.78
CA SER A 110 -28.86 -4.21 -27.01
C SER A 110 -29.64 -2.98 -27.45
N ALA A 111 -29.39 -2.52 -28.68
CA ALA A 111 -29.49 -1.12 -29.07
C ALA A 111 -30.83 -0.44 -28.72
N ASN A 112 -30.92 0.16 -27.53
CA ASN A 112 -32.10 0.85 -27.06
C ASN A 112 -31.74 2.27 -26.64
N LYS A 113 -32.23 3.25 -27.40
CA LYS A 113 -32.10 4.69 -27.09
C LYS A 113 -33.07 5.09 -25.97
N GLY A 114 -33.02 4.35 -24.86
CA GLY A 114 -33.84 4.56 -23.67
C GLY A 114 -33.48 5.87 -22.98
N LYS A 115 -34.51 6.62 -22.58
CA LYS A 115 -34.34 7.89 -21.84
C LYS A 115 -33.67 7.60 -20.49
N MET A 116 -32.58 8.31 -20.18
CA MET A 116 -31.96 8.27 -18.86
C MET A 116 -33.00 8.66 -17.81
N HIS A 117 -33.31 7.79 -16.86
CA HIS A 117 -34.28 8.09 -15.81
C HIS A 117 -33.67 9.14 -14.87
N ARG A 118 -34.44 10.19 -14.54
CA ARG A 118 -33.97 11.35 -13.75
C ARG A 118 -33.49 11.01 -12.32
N ASN A 119 -33.67 9.77 -11.87
CA ASN A 119 -33.33 9.30 -10.53
C ASN A 119 -32.05 8.45 -10.49
N ASP A 120 -31.48 8.08 -11.65
CA ASP A 120 -30.23 7.32 -11.70
C ASP A 120 -29.05 8.21 -11.27
N LYS A 121 -28.59 8.03 -10.02
CA LYS A 121 -27.40 8.73 -9.53
C LYS A 121 -26.20 8.37 -10.43
N PRO A 122 -25.44 9.36 -10.93
CA PRO A 122 -24.27 9.08 -11.76
C PRO A 122 -23.24 8.26 -10.96
N PRO A 123 -22.48 7.36 -11.60
CA PRO A 123 -21.47 6.57 -10.91
C PRO A 123 -20.41 7.50 -10.27
N LEU A 124 -20.02 7.17 -9.04
CA LEU A 124 -19.14 7.98 -8.17
C LEU A 124 -17.74 8.29 -8.76
N THR A 125 -17.35 7.63 -9.85
CA THR A 125 -16.10 7.91 -10.58
C THR A 125 -16.37 7.98 -12.08
N ALA A 126 -15.77 8.96 -12.76
CA ALA A 126 -15.89 9.15 -14.22
C ALA A 126 -15.45 7.93 -15.04
N SER A 127 -14.61 7.07 -14.46
CA SER A 127 -14.06 5.83 -15.00
C SER A 127 -15.12 4.72 -15.14
N LYS A 128 -16.19 4.96 -15.91
CA LYS A 128 -17.19 3.94 -16.27
C LYS A 128 -16.57 2.62 -16.77
N PRO A 129 -15.52 2.61 -17.62
CA PRO A 129 -14.88 1.37 -18.06
C PRO A 129 -14.38 0.50 -16.90
N LEU A 130 -13.74 1.11 -15.88
CA LEU A 130 -13.18 0.42 -14.70
C LEU A 130 -14.24 -0.11 -13.71
N LEU A 131 -15.53 0.11 -13.97
CA LEU A 131 -16.64 -0.43 -13.18
C LEU A 131 -17.43 -1.51 -13.96
N SER A 132 -16.92 -1.85 -15.14
CA SER A 132 -17.38 -2.90 -16.06
C SER A 132 -16.19 -3.79 -16.46
N GLY A 133 -16.40 -4.77 -17.33
CA GLY A 133 -15.32 -5.67 -17.80
C GLY A 133 -15.31 -7.05 -17.12
N GLY A 134 -16.26 -7.35 -16.23
CA GLY A 134 -16.49 -8.73 -15.79
C GLY A 134 -17.24 -9.56 -16.85
N GLY A 135 -17.70 -10.75 -16.46
CA GLY A 135 -18.49 -11.65 -17.30
C GLY A 135 -17.67 -12.49 -18.30
N PRO A 136 -18.18 -13.67 -18.73
CA PRO A 136 -17.43 -14.59 -19.58
C PRO A 136 -16.95 -14.01 -20.92
N ALA A 137 -17.62 -12.98 -21.44
CA ALA A 137 -17.21 -12.26 -22.65
C ALA A 137 -15.85 -11.55 -22.53
N ASN A 138 -15.35 -11.33 -21.31
CA ASN A 138 -14.02 -10.77 -21.02
C ASN A 138 -13.09 -11.82 -20.39
N GLY A 139 -13.44 -13.12 -20.42
CA GLY A 139 -12.66 -14.20 -19.81
C GLY A 139 -12.96 -14.49 -18.34
N GLU A 140 -13.95 -13.85 -17.71
CA GLU A 140 -14.30 -14.13 -16.31
C GLU A 140 -14.80 -15.58 -16.13
N HIS A 141 -13.99 -16.44 -15.50
CA HIS A 141 -14.44 -17.79 -15.11
C HIS A 141 -15.47 -17.69 -13.97
N PRO A 142 -16.58 -18.47 -13.98
CA PRO A 142 -17.62 -18.35 -12.95
C PRO A 142 -17.12 -18.52 -11.50
N GLU A 143 -16.07 -19.31 -11.32
CA GLU A 143 -15.43 -19.60 -10.02
C GLU A 143 -14.34 -18.58 -9.64
N LYS A 144 -13.80 -17.84 -10.62
CA LYS A 144 -12.75 -16.82 -10.44
C LYS A 144 -13.23 -15.46 -10.95
N PRO A 145 -14.22 -14.83 -10.29
CA PRO A 145 -14.77 -13.56 -10.72
C PRO A 145 -13.75 -12.42 -10.68
N PHE A 146 -13.91 -11.46 -11.59
CA PHE A 146 -13.00 -10.33 -11.72
C PHE A 146 -13.30 -9.26 -10.66
N TYR A 147 -12.28 -8.92 -9.86
CA TYR A 147 -12.38 -7.90 -8.81
C TYR A 147 -11.54 -6.67 -9.14
N LEU A 148 -12.15 -5.51 -8.97
CA LEU A 148 -11.45 -4.24 -8.83
C LEU A 148 -10.98 -4.10 -7.38
N PHE A 149 -9.68 -4.13 -7.15
CA PHE A 149 -9.08 -3.90 -5.85
C PHE A 149 -8.87 -2.39 -5.64
N ASN A 150 -9.35 -1.88 -4.52
CA ASN A 150 -9.32 -0.46 -4.17
C ASN A 150 -8.50 -0.27 -2.89
N ALA A 151 -7.70 0.79 -2.83
CA ALA A 151 -7.04 1.21 -1.59
C ALA A 151 -7.29 2.69 -1.31
N LEU A 152 -7.74 2.98 -0.10
CA LEU A 152 -7.79 4.32 0.47
C LEU A 152 -6.59 4.50 1.40
N LEU A 153 -5.85 5.59 1.17
CA LEU A 153 -4.57 5.87 1.82
C LEU A 153 -4.57 7.31 2.33
N ASP A 154 -4.27 7.50 3.60
CA ASP A 154 -4.08 8.82 4.21
C ASP A 154 -2.59 9.16 4.19
N LEU A 155 -2.22 10.20 3.44
CA LEU A 155 -0.84 10.46 3.05
C LEU A 155 -0.26 11.70 3.77
N GLY A 156 0.92 11.51 4.34
CA GLY A 156 1.74 12.54 4.97
C GLY A 156 2.60 13.32 3.99
N GLU A 157 3.12 14.44 4.49
CA GLU A 157 3.79 15.46 3.69
C GLU A 157 5.11 14.98 3.04
N ASN A 158 5.85 14.08 3.71
CA ASN A 158 7.15 13.56 3.23
C ASN A 158 7.05 12.69 1.97
N LEU A 159 5.85 12.43 1.46
CA LEU A 159 5.64 11.76 0.18
C LEU A 159 5.50 12.74 -1.00
N SER A 160 5.55 14.05 -0.74
CA SER A 160 5.41 15.11 -1.74
C SER A 160 6.74 15.40 -2.45
N SER A 161 6.69 15.69 -3.75
CA SER A 161 7.86 16.23 -4.50
C SER A 161 7.82 17.74 -4.61
N TYR A 162 6.63 18.29 -4.85
CA TYR A 162 6.33 19.71 -4.83
C TYR A 162 5.20 19.94 -3.81
N ALA A 163 5.05 21.16 -3.31
CA ALA A 163 4.08 21.47 -2.26
C ALA A 163 2.66 20.93 -2.59
N GLY A 164 2.16 20.04 -1.75
CA GLY A 164 0.85 19.40 -1.91
C GLY A 164 0.70 18.52 -3.15
N THR A 165 1.78 18.00 -3.73
CA THR A 165 1.78 17.11 -4.91
C THR A 165 2.65 15.87 -4.65
N LEU A 166 2.03 14.69 -4.68
CA LEU A 166 2.71 13.41 -4.45
C LEU A 166 3.85 13.20 -5.46
N HIS A 167 5.00 12.69 -5.00
CA HIS A 167 6.12 12.36 -5.87
C HIS A 167 5.74 11.24 -6.84
N GLY A 168 6.05 11.38 -8.13
CA GLY A 168 5.64 10.43 -9.18
C GLY A 168 6.04 8.97 -8.87
N GLY A 169 7.30 8.76 -8.46
CA GLY A 169 7.78 7.45 -8.02
C GLY A 169 7.05 6.88 -6.78
N VAL A 170 6.44 7.73 -5.94
CA VAL A 170 5.55 7.26 -4.86
C VAL A 170 4.18 6.87 -5.43
N CYS A 171 3.61 7.62 -6.37
CA CYS A 171 2.37 7.20 -7.05
C CYS A 171 2.52 5.81 -7.69
N ALA A 172 3.62 5.59 -8.43
CA ALA A 172 3.98 4.30 -9.01
C ALA A 172 4.05 3.20 -7.95
N LEU A 173 4.81 3.44 -6.88
CA LEU A 173 5.00 2.49 -5.79
C LEU A 173 3.70 2.14 -5.03
N LEU A 174 2.77 3.09 -4.89
CA LEU A 174 1.45 2.82 -4.30
C LEU A 174 0.52 2.02 -5.23
N LEU A 175 0.67 2.19 -6.55
CA LEU A 175 -0.05 1.38 -7.54
C LEU A 175 0.49 -0.06 -7.58
N ASP A 176 1.81 -0.25 -7.58
CA ASP A 176 2.47 -1.56 -7.51
C ASP A 176 2.04 -2.35 -6.26
N GLU A 177 1.99 -1.72 -5.08
CA GLU A 177 1.57 -2.40 -3.84
C GLU A 177 0.09 -2.86 -3.88
N VAL A 178 -0.78 -2.12 -4.56
CA VAL A 178 -2.19 -2.47 -4.75
C VAL A 178 -2.36 -3.57 -5.80
N MET A 179 -1.61 -3.52 -6.91
CA MET A 179 -1.65 -4.57 -7.94
C MET A 179 -0.98 -5.87 -7.47
N GLY A 180 0.14 -5.79 -6.73
CA GLY A 180 0.75 -6.93 -6.07
C GLY A 180 -0.19 -7.57 -5.05
N THR A 181 -0.98 -6.77 -4.31
CA THR A 181 -2.05 -7.30 -3.46
C THR A 181 -3.15 -7.98 -4.28
N ALA A 182 -3.56 -7.39 -5.40
CA ALA A 182 -4.59 -7.94 -6.28
C ALA A 182 -4.20 -9.29 -6.91
N ALA A 183 -2.96 -9.39 -7.42
CA ALA A 183 -2.43 -10.61 -8.02
C ALA A 183 -2.26 -11.72 -6.96
N ASN A 184 -1.66 -11.42 -5.81
CA ASN A 184 -1.53 -12.41 -4.71
C ASN A 184 -2.88 -12.88 -4.14
N ALA A 185 -3.99 -12.16 -4.39
CA ALA A 185 -5.34 -12.58 -4.03
C ALA A 185 -5.98 -13.56 -5.05
N GLN A 186 -5.37 -13.78 -6.21
CA GLN A 186 -5.87 -14.67 -7.28
C GLN A 186 -4.97 -15.89 -7.56
N THR A 187 -3.71 -15.88 -7.11
CA THR A 187 -2.72 -16.93 -7.38
C THR A 187 -2.82 -18.19 -6.50
N GLU A 188 -3.97 -18.46 -5.86
CA GLU A 188 -4.26 -19.71 -5.10
C GLU A 188 -3.22 -20.14 -4.04
N GLY A 189 -2.41 -19.21 -3.54
CA GLY A 189 -1.35 -19.46 -2.55
C GLY A 189 0.07 -19.50 -3.13
N TYR A 190 0.24 -19.43 -4.45
CA TYR A 190 1.51 -19.07 -5.07
C TYR A 190 1.78 -17.57 -4.91
N GLY A 191 3.04 -17.17 -4.76
CA GLY A 191 3.42 -15.76 -4.67
C GLY A 191 3.42 -15.08 -6.04
N ALA A 192 2.76 -13.92 -6.15
CA ALA A 192 2.82 -13.08 -7.34
C ALA A 192 3.95 -12.03 -7.22
N TYR A 193 4.70 -11.83 -8.32
CA TYR A 193 5.84 -10.91 -8.41
C TYR A 193 5.69 -9.98 -9.61
N THR A 194 6.03 -8.70 -9.44
CA THR A 194 5.97 -7.70 -10.52
C THR A 194 7.12 -7.94 -11.53
N VAL A 195 6.78 -8.45 -12.72
CA VAL A 195 7.74 -8.69 -13.82
C VAL A 195 7.97 -7.42 -14.65
N GLN A 196 6.90 -6.71 -14.99
CA GLN A 196 6.94 -5.42 -15.69
C GLN A 196 5.93 -4.46 -15.05
N PHE A 197 6.27 -3.17 -14.99
CA PHE A 197 5.36 -2.15 -14.49
C PHE A 197 5.47 -0.86 -15.31
N ASN A 198 4.34 -0.44 -15.89
CA ASN A 198 4.23 0.74 -16.74
C ASN A 198 3.25 1.74 -16.10
N VAL A 199 3.64 3.01 -15.96
CA VAL A 199 2.83 4.04 -15.27
C VAL A 199 2.66 5.28 -16.11
N ASP A 200 1.41 5.68 -16.28
CA ASP A 200 0.98 6.67 -17.26
C ASP A 200 0.40 7.91 -16.54
N TYR A 201 1.26 8.88 -16.20
CA TYR A 201 0.89 10.03 -15.36
C TYR A 201 0.02 11.06 -16.11
N LYS A 202 -1.29 11.04 -15.87
CA LYS A 202 -2.23 11.95 -16.54
C LYS A 202 -2.41 13.31 -15.85
N LYS A 203 -2.31 13.38 -14.51
CA LYS A 203 -2.51 14.59 -13.68
C LYS A 203 -1.74 14.50 -12.35
N PRO A 204 -1.46 15.63 -11.66
CA PRO A 204 -1.07 15.63 -10.24
C PRO A 204 -2.17 15.03 -9.34
N VAL A 205 -1.80 14.25 -8.33
CA VAL A 205 -2.73 13.34 -7.60
C VAL A 205 -2.68 13.58 -6.07
N LYS A 206 -3.82 13.40 -5.36
CA LYS A 206 -4.00 13.87 -3.95
C LYS A 206 -4.88 13.06 -2.95
N VAL A 207 -5.12 11.74 -2.94
CA VAL A 207 -4.81 10.57 -3.79
C VAL A 207 -5.89 9.49 -3.51
N PHE A 208 -6.19 8.63 -4.49
CA PHE A 208 -6.95 7.37 -4.35
C PHE A 208 -6.36 6.35 -5.32
N VAL A 209 -6.35 5.05 -4.99
CA VAL A 209 -5.67 4.02 -5.79
C VAL A 209 -6.59 2.84 -6.11
N ARG A 210 -6.50 2.35 -7.34
CA ARG A 210 -7.23 1.19 -7.87
C ARG A 210 -6.31 0.32 -8.71
N GLY A 211 -6.56 -0.99 -8.71
CA GLY A 211 -6.01 -1.96 -9.64
C GLY A 211 -7.06 -3.02 -9.99
N ALA A 212 -6.96 -3.60 -11.17
CA ALA A 212 -7.72 -4.78 -11.59
C ALA A 212 -6.75 -5.81 -12.16
N VAL A 213 -7.21 -7.05 -12.31
CA VAL A 213 -6.43 -8.12 -12.94
C VAL A 213 -7.27 -8.73 -14.07
N GLU A 214 -6.65 -8.90 -15.22
CA GLU A 214 -7.11 -9.66 -16.38
C GLU A 214 -6.21 -10.91 -16.51
N ASP A 215 -6.78 -12.04 -16.93
CA ASP A 215 -6.00 -13.20 -17.38
C ASP A 215 -5.75 -13.07 -18.88
N ARG A 216 -4.50 -13.26 -19.32
CA ARG A 216 -4.19 -13.46 -20.74
C ARG A 216 -3.19 -14.61 -20.87
N ASP A 217 -3.58 -15.62 -21.64
CA ASP A 217 -2.76 -16.78 -22.00
C ASP A 217 -2.22 -17.59 -20.80
N GLY A 218 -2.83 -17.45 -19.61
CA GLY A 218 -2.40 -18.10 -18.37
C GLY A 218 -1.45 -17.27 -17.50
N GLU A 219 -1.17 -16.02 -17.89
CA GLU A 219 -0.41 -15.04 -17.11
C GLU A 219 -1.30 -13.86 -16.68
N PHE A 220 -1.12 -13.37 -15.45
CA PHE A 220 -1.95 -12.33 -14.85
C PHE A 220 -1.44 -10.92 -15.20
N PHE A 221 -2.25 -10.11 -15.90
CA PHE A 221 -1.91 -8.74 -16.31
C PHE A 221 -2.94 -7.72 -15.81
N GLY A 222 -2.49 -6.59 -15.24
CA GLY A 222 -3.39 -5.54 -14.73
C GLY A 222 -3.41 -4.27 -15.59
N PRO A 223 -4.57 -3.83 -16.12
CA PRO A 223 -4.69 -2.51 -16.77
C PRO A 223 -4.69 -1.37 -15.74
N LEU A 224 -3.99 -0.28 -16.05
CA LEU A 224 -3.80 0.86 -15.16
C LEU A 224 -4.65 2.07 -15.59
N THR A 225 -5.23 2.82 -14.65
CA THR A 225 -5.79 4.16 -14.90
C THR A 225 -5.84 4.99 -13.62
N LEU A 226 -5.40 6.25 -13.70
CA LEU A 226 -5.48 7.30 -12.66
C LEU A 226 -6.54 8.36 -13.03
#